data_AF-A0A2E2FIJ4-F1
#
_entry.id   AF-A0A2E2FIJ4-F1
#
_cell.length_a   1.000
_cell.length_b   1.000
_cell.length_c   1.000
_cell.angle_alpha   90.00
_cell.angle_beta   90.00
_cell.angle_gamma   90.00
#
_symmetry.space_group_name_H-M   'P 1'
#
loop_
_entity.id
_entity.type
_entity.pdbx_description
1 polymer ?
#
loop_
_entity_poly.entity_id
_entity_poly.type
_entity_poly.pdbx_seq_one_letter_code
_entity_poly.pdbx_strand_id
1 'polypeptide(L)' 'MNWTGVLVAIGLLALAFAGIAIKILVKKDGEFSGTCASNSPFLNPEGESCSFCGALPGDRCKSENDSDKAAT' A
#
# COMPACT_ATOMS: atom_id res chain seq x y z
N MET A 1 -33.86 -4.41 7.16
CA MET A 1 -32.62 -3.63 7.31
C MET A 1 -32.40 -3.35 8.79
N ASN A 2 -31.63 -4.19 9.46
CA ASN A 2 -31.31 -4.07 10.88
C ASN A 2 -30.21 -3.02 11.07
N TRP A 3 -30.57 -1.89 11.68
CA TRP A 3 -29.67 -0.75 11.90
C TRP A 3 -28.43 -1.13 12.71
N THR A 4 -28.56 -2.11 13.60
CA THR A 4 -27.45 -2.71 14.35
C THR A 4 -26.36 -3.27 13.44
N GLY A 5 -26.72 -3.93 12.34
CA GLY A 5 -25.74 -4.48 11.39
C GLY A 5 -24.96 -3.37 10.68
N VAL A 6 -25.64 -2.28 10.35
CA VAL A 6 -25.02 -1.10 9.73
C VAL A 6 -24.05 -0.41 10.69
N LEU A 7 -24.44 -0.22 11.96
CA LEU A 7 -23.58 0.39 12.98
C LEU A 7 -22.32 -0.45 13.26
N VAL A 8 -22.47 -1.78 13.34
CA VAL A 8 -21.32 -2.69 13.54
C VAL A 8 -20.39 -2.69 12.32
N ALA A 9 -20.94 -2.70 11.10
CA ALA A 9 -20.15 -2.66 9.87
C ALA A 9 -19.32 -1.36 9.76
N ILE A 10 -19.93 -0.21 10.06
CA ILE A 10 -19.23 1.08 10.06
C ILE A 10 -18.14 1.09 11.14
N GLY A 11 -18.41 0.56 12.33
CA GLY A 11 -17.42 0.45 13.40
C GLY A 11 -16.20 -0.39 13.01
N LEU A 12 -16.41 -1.57 12.40
CA LEU A 12 -15.32 -2.45 11.94
C LEU A 12 -14.51 -1.82 10.80
N LEU A 13 -15.18 -1.14 9.86
CA LEU A 13 -14.51 -0.46 8.76
C LEU A 13 -13.64 0.70 9.29
N ALA A 14 -14.19 1.52 10.19
CA ALA A 14 -13.47 2.62 10.81
C ALA A 14 -12.25 2.12 11.60
N LEU A 15 -12.37 1.00 12.31
CA LEU A 15 -11.25 0.39 13.04
C LEU A 15 -10.12 -0.06 12.10
N ALA A 16 -10.45 -0.65 10.95
CA ALA A 16 -9.46 -1.07 9.97
C ALA A 16 -8.67 0.12 9.41
N PHE A 17 -9.36 1.20 9.03
CA PHE A 17 -8.71 2.42 8.55
C PHE A 17 -7.90 3.12 9.65
N ALA A 18 -8.40 3.15 10.89
CA ALA A 18 -7.67 3.69 12.03
C ALA A 18 -6.36 2.90 12.27
N GLY A 19 -6.40 1.57 12.19
CA GLY A 19 -5.20 0.72 12.33
C GLY A 19 -4.16 0.99 11.25
N ILE A 20 -4.60 1.18 10.00
CA ILE A 20 -3.70 1.55 8.89
C ILE A 20 -3.12 2.94 9.14
N ALA A 21 -3.94 3.93 9.49
CA ALA A 21 -3.52 5.31 9.72
C ALA A 21 -2.48 5.44 10.85
N ILE A 22 -2.69 4.74 11.97
CA ILE A 22 -1.75 4.69 13.09
C ILE A 22 -0.40 4.13 12.62
N LYS A 23 -0.41 3.09 11.77
CA LYS A 23 0.81 2.47 11.23
C LYS A 23 1.62 3.43 10.35
N ILE A 24 0.98 4.39 9.67
CA ILE A 24 1.66 5.45 8.89
C ILE A 24 2.39 6.40 9.83
N LEU A 25 1.67 6.89 10.85
CA LEU A 25 2.18 7.91 11.77
C LEU A 25 3.33 7.37 12.64
N VAL A 26 3.33 6.07 12.93
CA VAL A 26 4.40 5.41 13.69
C VAL A 26 5.61 5.05 12.81
N LYS A 27 5.47 4.96 11.48
CA LYS A 27 6.60 4.72 10.57
C LYS A 27 7.34 6.03 10.26
N LYS A 28 8.59 6.12 10.70
CA LYS A 28 9.46 7.30 10.61
C LYS A 28 9.73 7.87 9.21
N ASP A 29 9.52 7.10 8.14
CA ASP A 29 9.77 7.54 6.77
C ASP A 29 8.50 7.65 5.91
N GLY A 30 7.30 7.50 6.48
CA GLY A 30 6.03 7.57 5.73
C GLY A 30 5.89 6.54 4.59
N GLU A 31 6.93 5.72 4.37
CA GLU A 31 6.97 4.74 3.31
C GLU A 31 6.11 3.56 3.72
N PHE A 32 4.87 3.61 3.24
CA PHE A 32 4.23 2.39 2.83
C PHE A 32 5.15 1.75 1.82
N SER A 33 5.92 0.77 2.27
CA SER A 33 6.43 -0.31 1.42
C SER A 33 5.23 -1.10 0.90
N GLY A 34 4.31 -0.41 0.22
CA GLY A 34 3.36 -0.96 -0.70
C GLY A 34 4.21 -1.58 -1.78
N THR A 35 4.68 -2.78 -1.47
CA THR A 35 5.10 -3.78 -2.42
C THR A 35 4.00 -3.77 -3.46
N CYS A 36 4.25 -3.11 -4.58
CA CYS A 36 3.35 -3.07 -5.72
C CYS A 36 2.73 -4.47 -5.85
N ALA A 37 1.40 -4.59 -5.80
CA ALA A 37 0.75 -5.89 -5.78
C ALA A 37 1.25 -6.76 -6.96
N SER A 38 1.45 -6.10 -8.10
CA SER A 38 2.00 -6.65 -9.34
C SER A 38 3.48 -7.06 -9.29
N ASN A 39 4.23 -6.62 -8.28
CA ASN A 39 5.62 -7.03 -8.00
C ASN A 39 5.71 -7.94 -6.76
N SER A 40 4.57 -8.41 -6.23
CA SER A 40 4.61 -9.37 -5.13
C SER A 40 4.98 -10.75 -5.67
N PRO A 41 5.92 -11.48 -5.04
CA PRO A 41 6.30 -12.83 -5.47
C PRO A 41 5.15 -13.84 -5.35
N PHE A 42 4.08 -13.48 -4.65
CA PHE A 42 2.85 -14.27 -4.56
C PHE A 42 1.95 -14.10 -5.78
N LEU A 43 1.89 -12.91 -6.38
CA LEU A 43 1.05 -12.62 -7.55
C LEU A 43 1.82 -12.70 -8.88
N ASN A 44 3.15 -12.67 -8.83
CA ASN A 44 4.03 -12.78 -9.98
C ASN A 44 5.11 -13.85 -9.77
N PRO A 45 4.74 -15.15 -9.76
CA PRO A 45 5.67 -16.26 -9.55
C PRO A 45 6.55 -16.51 -10.78
N GLU A 46 6.13 -16.05 -11.96
CA GLU A 46 6.83 -16.19 -13.24
C GLU A 46 8.01 -15.21 -13.37
N GLY A 47 8.08 -14.18 -12.51
CA GLY A 47 9.11 -13.14 -12.56
C GLY A 47 8.95 -12.17 -13.74
N GLU A 48 7.72 -11.93 -14.18
CA GLU A 48 7.45 -11.00 -15.28
C GLU A 48 7.69 -9.54 -14.86
N SER A 49 7.98 -8.65 -15.79
CA SER A 49 8.06 -7.23 -15.47
C SER A 49 6.68 -6.71 -15.05
N CYS A 50 6.64 -5.82 -14.05
CA CYS A 50 5.38 -5.25 -13.59
C CYS A 50 4.69 -4.52 -14.75
N SER A 51 3.55 -5.04 -15.22
CA SER A 51 2.83 -4.44 -16.37
C SER A 51 2.35 -3.00 -16.15
N PHE A 52 2.44 -2.48 -14.92
CA PHE A 52 2.05 -1.12 -14.57
C PHE A 52 3.21 -0.12 -14.58
N CYS A 53 4.43 -0.55 -14.22
CA CYS A 53 5.59 0.35 -14.05
C CYS A 53 6.86 -0.14 -14.78
N GLY A 54 6.84 -1.33 -15.38
CA GLY A 54 7.96 -1.94 -16.09
C GLY A 54 9.10 -2.45 -15.20
N ALA A 55 9.00 -2.35 -13.88
CA ALA A 55 10.05 -2.79 -12.96
C ALA A 55 10.22 -4.33 -13.00
N LEU A 56 11.48 -4.78 -12.90
CA LEU A 56 11.82 -6.20 -12.80
C LEU A 56 11.48 -6.76 -11.41
N PRO A 57 11.30 -8.10 -11.27
CA PRO A 57 11.10 -8.73 -9.98
C PRO A 57 12.27 -8.43 -9.04
N GLY A 58 11.99 -7.71 -7.95
CA GLY A 58 13.00 -7.24 -6.98
C GLY A 58 13.33 -5.75 -7.06
N ASP A 59 13.03 -5.09 -8.18
CA ASP A 59 13.12 -3.62 -8.30
C ASP A 59 11.85 -2.95 -7.75
N ARG A 60 12.03 -1.83 -7.04
CA ARG A 60 10.88 -1.02 -6.61
C ARG A 60 10.33 -0.25 -7.82
N CYS A 61 9.01 -0.27 -8.03
CA CYS A 61 8.39 0.68 -8.97
C CYS A 61 8.79 2.09 -8.52
N LYS A 62 9.49 2.82 -9.39
CA LYS A 62 9.87 4.21 -9.12
C LYS A 62 8.60 5.06 -9.18
N SER A 63 8.11 5.48 -8.03
CA SER A 63 7.15 6.57 -7.94
C SER A 63 7.86 7.87 -8.29
N GLU A 64 7.24 8.72 -9.10
CA GLU A 64 7.71 10.04 -9.55
C GLU A 64 8.08 11.03 -8.42
N ASN A 65 7.80 10.67 -7.15
CA ASN A 65 8.13 11.43 -5.94
C ASN A 65 9.52 11.12 -5.33
N ASP A 66 10.39 10.36 -6.01
CA ASP A 66 11.81 10.22 -5.62
C ASP A 66 12.67 11.40 -6.12
N SER A 67 12.18 12.15 -7.12
CA SER A 67 12.87 13.33 -7.67
C SER A 67 12.71 14.60 -6.81
N ASP A 68 11.84 14.61 -5.80
CA ASP A 68 11.64 15.76 -4.90
C ASP A 68 12.47 15.69 -3.60
N LYS A 69 13.18 14.58 -3.33
CA LYS A 69 14.16 14.49 -2.22
C LYS A 69 15.60 14.83 -2.63
N ALA A 70 15.78 15.57 -3.71
CA ALA A 70 17.03 16.26 -4.03
C ALA A 70 16.96 17.79 -3.79
N ALA A 71 15.82 18.31 -3.31
CA ALA A 71 15.61 19.74 -3.09
C ALA A 71 14.99 20.09 -1.72
N THR A 72 15.31 19.35 -0.65
CA THR A 72 15.27 19.88 0.73
C THR A 72 16.30 19.16 1.61
#